data_AF-A0A1T4SGV9-F1
#
_entry.id   AF-A0A1T4SGV9-F1
#
_cell.length_a   1.000
_cell.length_b   1.000
_cell.length_c   1.000
_cell.angle_alpha   90.00
_cell.angle_beta   90.00
_cell.angle_gamma   90.00
#
_symmetry.space_group_name_H-M   'P 1'
#
loop_
_entity.id
_entity.type
_entity.pdbx_description
1 polymer ?
#
loop_
_entity_poly.entity_id
_entity_poly.type
_entity_poly.pdbx_seq_one_letter_code
_entity_poly.pdbx_strand_id
1 'polypeptide(L)'
;MATEASLARLLAIPVAALFLGSATAAPAAAADEQPCVFDGEYQTLPTGRSIAVERCPDWSPRPDGRIPVYESPHGGTAVGWLNETGPRANWYVCQVSGARQDLSGYWNTWWALTRSDTGAWGWVNEVYFRGGGNGEADGGLAGDCPRLE
;
A
#
# COMPACT_ATOMS: atom_id res chain seq x y z
N MET A 1 60.05 40.14 51.89
CA MET A 1 60.38 40.37 50.46
C MET A 1 59.25 39.76 49.65
N ALA A 2 58.27 40.60 49.27
CA ALA A 2 58.02 41.07 47.89
C ALA A 2 57.31 39.97 47.06
N THR A 3 56.19 40.15 46.36
CA THR A 3 55.45 41.32 45.87
C THR A 3 54.14 40.83 45.21
N GLU A 4 53.12 41.71 45.14
CA GLU A 4 52.15 41.86 44.01
C GLU A 4 51.13 40.74 43.68
N ALA A 5 49.91 40.96 43.16
CA ALA A 5 49.11 42.15 42.88
C ALA A 5 47.66 41.70 42.57
N SER A 6 46.70 42.58 42.86
CA SER A 6 45.31 42.56 42.35
C SER A 6 45.23 42.45 40.84
N LEU A 7 44.18 41.80 40.31
CA LEU A 7 43.47 42.26 39.11
C LEU A 7 42.11 41.57 38.94
N ALA A 8 41.07 42.39 39.00
CA ALA A 8 39.70 42.08 38.63
C ALA A 8 39.56 41.82 37.12
N ARG A 9 38.58 41.00 36.73
CA ARG A 9 37.87 41.13 35.44
C ARG A 9 36.53 40.39 35.48
N LEU A 10 35.46 41.19 35.57
CA LEU A 10 34.11 40.80 35.19
C LEU A 10 34.10 40.34 33.73
N LEU A 11 33.53 39.17 33.47
CA LEU A 11 33.09 38.77 32.13
C LEU A 11 31.63 38.32 32.23
N ALA A 12 30.75 39.16 31.68
CA ALA A 12 29.35 38.85 31.44
C ALA A 12 29.26 37.74 30.38
N ILE A 13 28.57 36.66 30.70
CA ILE A 13 28.30 35.55 29.77
C ILE A 13 26.96 35.86 29.08
N PRO A 14 26.92 36.01 27.74
CA PRO A 14 25.67 36.17 27.02
C PRO A 14 24.90 34.83 27.02
N VAL A 15 23.65 34.88 27.47
CA VAL A 15 22.69 33.77 27.41
C VAL A 15 22.30 33.55 25.94
N ALA A 16 22.91 32.56 25.30
CA ALA A 16 22.48 32.09 23.98
C ALA A 16 21.26 31.18 24.16
N ALA A 17 20.08 31.71 23.88
CA ALA A 17 18.83 30.94 23.85
C ALA A 17 18.86 29.97 22.66
N LEU A 18 19.12 28.69 22.94
CA LEU A 18 18.89 27.59 22.01
C LEU A 18 17.37 27.43 21.80
N PHE A 19 16.86 27.95 20.68
CA PHE A 19 15.56 27.54 20.16
C PHE A 19 15.68 26.11 19.62
N LEU A 20 15.33 25.13 20.46
CA LEU A 20 15.05 23.77 20.04
C LEU A 20 13.79 23.78 19.17
N GLY A 21 13.98 23.88 17.86
CA GLY A 21 12.91 23.65 16.88
C GLY A 21 12.50 22.18 16.93
N SER A 22 11.34 21.89 17.51
CA SER A 22 10.71 20.58 17.47
C SER A 22 10.27 20.28 16.04
N ALA A 23 11.12 19.63 15.26
CA ALA A 23 10.72 19.00 14.01
C ALA A 23 9.74 17.87 14.34
N THR A 24 8.45 18.14 14.20
CA THR A 24 7.42 17.11 14.20
C THR A 24 7.53 16.36 12.88
N ALA A 25 8.38 15.32 12.85
CA ALA A 25 8.34 14.35 11.76
C ALA A 25 6.93 13.74 11.75
N ALA A 26 6.18 13.97 10.67
CA ALA A 26 4.95 13.23 10.43
C ALA A 26 5.30 11.73 10.45
N PRO A 27 4.42 10.87 11.00
CA PRO A 27 4.67 9.44 10.92
C PRO A 27 4.69 9.08 9.43
N ALA A 28 5.85 8.64 8.94
CA ALA A 28 5.89 7.93 7.68
C ALA A 28 5.12 6.63 7.94
N ALA A 29 3.93 6.51 7.35
CA ALA A 29 3.32 5.20 7.20
C ALA A 29 4.35 4.37 6.43
N ALA A 30 4.89 3.34 7.07
CA ALA A 30 5.83 2.44 6.43
C ALA A 30 5.05 1.72 5.34
N ALA A 31 5.22 2.14 4.08
CA ALA A 31 4.92 1.27 2.97
C ALA A 31 5.74 0.00 3.17
N ASP A 32 5.10 -1.17 3.09
CA ASP A 32 5.79 -2.43 3.26
C ASP A 32 6.84 -2.66 2.15
N GLU A 33 7.70 -3.66 2.32
CA GLU A 33 8.77 -3.99 1.36
C GLU A 33 8.26 -4.70 0.09
N GLN A 34 6.94 -4.85 -0.08
CA GLN A 34 6.29 -5.65 -1.12
C GLN A 34 5.20 -4.86 -1.88
N PRO A 35 5.44 -3.59 -2.30
CA PRO A 35 4.41 -2.82 -2.99
C PRO A 35 4.07 -3.46 -4.34
N CYS A 36 2.82 -3.29 -4.78
CA CYS A 36 2.49 -3.42 -6.19
C CYS A 36 3.38 -2.49 -7.01
N VAL A 37 3.87 -2.94 -8.16
CA VAL A 37 4.63 -2.04 -9.03
C VAL A 37 4.23 -2.19 -10.48
N PHE A 38 4.26 -1.05 -11.17
CA PHE A 38 4.17 -0.99 -12.61
C PHE A 38 5.46 -1.54 -13.25
N ASP A 39 5.32 -2.47 -14.19
CA ASP A 39 6.43 -3.09 -14.92
C ASP A 39 6.40 -2.78 -16.44
N GLY A 40 5.56 -1.84 -16.86
CA GLY A 40 5.39 -1.48 -18.27
C GLY A 40 4.21 -2.16 -18.96
N GLU A 41 3.45 -3.01 -18.27
CA GLU A 41 2.31 -3.73 -18.84
C GLU A 41 1.03 -2.87 -18.90
N TYR A 42 0.26 -3.06 -19.98
CA TYR A 42 -1.04 -2.43 -20.18
C TYR A 42 -2.10 -3.48 -20.53
N GLN A 43 -3.33 -3.25 -20.07
CA GLN A 43 -4.48 -4.08 -20.37
C GLN A 43 -5.58 -3.28 -21.05
N THR A 44 -6.40 -3.96 -21.87
CA THR A 44 -7.54 -3.33 -22.53
C THR A 44 -8.80 -3.55 -21.71
N LEU A 45 -9.38 -2.47 -21.20
CA LEU A 45 -10.65 -2.48 -20.48
C LEU A 45 -11.82 -2.83 -21.41
N PRO A 46 -12.98 -3.27 -20.89
CA PRO A 46 -14.17 -3.51 -21.69
C PRO A 46 -14.62 -2.30 -22.52
N THR A 47 -14.33 -1.09 -22.04
CA THR A 47 -14.57 0.18 -22.75
C THR A 47 -13.66 0.39 -23.98
N GLY A 48 -12.71 -0.51 -24.23
CA GLY A 48 -11.71 -0.41 -25.31
C GLY A 48 -10.50 0.47 -24.95
N ARG A 49 -10.47 1.05 -23.74
CA ARG A 49 -9.37 1.90 -23.28
C ARG A 49 -8.19 1.05 -22.80
N SER A 50 -6.98 1.43 -23.19
CA SER A 50 -5.74 0.87 -22.63
C SER A 50 -5.45 1.51 -21.26
N ILE A 51 -5.09 0.70 -20.27
CA ILE A 51 -4.77 1.15 -18.91
C ILE A 51 -3.52 0.43 -18.40
N ALA A 52 -2.69 1.14 -17.62
CA ALA A 52 -1.56 0.54 -16.93
C ALA A 52 -2.04 -0.47 -15.89
N VAL A 53 -1.22 -1.49 -15.62
CA VAL A 53 -1.47 -2.46 -14.57
C VAL A 53 -0.23 -2.66 -13.71
N GLU A 54 -0.44 -2.93 -12.44
CA GLU A 54 0.62 -3.16 -11.47
C GLU A 54 0.65 -4.64 -11.08
N ARG A 55 1.85 -5.23 -11.05
CA ARG A 55 2.05 -6.57 -10.52
C ARG A 55 2.18 -6.53 -9.02
N CYS A 56 1.33 -7.29 -8.35
CA CYS A 56 1.28 -7.33 -6.90
C CYS A 56 1.75 -8.68 -6.36
N PRO A 57 2.54 -8.69 -5.28
CA PRO A 57 2.76 -9.89 -4.48
C PRO A 57 1.46 -10.37 -3.84
N ASP A 58 1.07 -11.62 -4.10
CA ASP A 58 -0.17 -12.19 -3.58
C ASP A 58 -0.01 -13.63 -3.09
N TRP A 59 -1.05 -14.10 -2.40
CA TRP A 59 -1.09 -15.40 -1.76
C TRP A 59 -2.52 -15.90 -1.64
N SER A 60 -2.66 -17.20 -1.40
CA SER A 60 -3.94 -17.79 -1.04
C SER A 60 -3.74 -18.91 -0.02
N PRO A 61 -4.48 -18.91 1.11
CA PRO A 61 -4.50 -20.03 2.04
C PRO A 61 -5.37 -21.20 1.54
N ARG A 62 -6.04 -21.05 0.40
CA ARG A 62 -6.97 -22.07 -0.09
C ARG A 62 -6.20 -23.31 -0.53
N PRO A 63 -6.75 -24.52 -0.36
CA PRO A 63 -6.10 -25.75 -0.80
C PRO A 63 -5.80 -25.80 -2.30
N ASP A 64 -6.61 -25.11 -3.11
CA ASP A 64 -6.41 -25.01 -4.55
C ASP A 64 -5.47 -23.86 -4.96
N GLY A 65 -4.98 -23.06 -4.00
CA GLY A 65 -4.04 -21.97 -4.24
C GLY A 65 -4.60 -20.77 -5.00
N ARG A 66 -5.88 -20.80 -5.40
CA ARG A 66 -6.48 -19.77 -6.26
C ARG A 66 -6.97 -18.57 -5.47
N ILE A 67 -7.09 -17.42 -6.12
CA ILE A 67 -7.71 -16.21 -5.57
C ILE A 67 -9.06 -15.96 -6.28
N PRO A 68 -10.17 -15.83 -5.54
CA PRO A 68 -11.47 -15.52 -6.14
C PRO A 68 -11.51 -14.07 -6.64
N VAL A 69 -12.04 -13.88 -7.85
CA VAL A 69 -12.38 -12.57 -8.40
C VAL A 69 -13.88 -12.38 -8.28
N TYR A 70 -14.33 -11.37 -7.54
CA TYR A 70 -15.73 -11.10 -7.24
C TYR A 70 -16.35 -10.09 -8.18
N GLU A 71 -17.66 -10.15 -8.35
CA GLU A 71 -18.41 -9.20 -9.18
C GLU A 71 -18.35 -7.75 -8.67
N SER A 72 -18.17 -7.56 -7.36
CA SER A 72 -18.20 -6.23 -6.72
C SER A 72 -17.16 -6.11 -5.60
N PRO A 73 -16.73 -4.89 -5.23
CA PRO A 73 -15.87 -4.65 -4.08
C PRO A 73 -16.63 -4.78 -2.74
N HIS A 74 -17.80 -5.44 -2.74
CA HIS A 74 -18.55 -5.78 -1.55
C HIS A 74 -18.58 -7.30 -1.31
N GLY A 75 -17.76 -8.06 -2.04
CA GLY A 75 -17.81 -9.51 -2.10
C GLY A 75 -18.96 -10.01 -2.98
N GLY A 76 -19.57 -11.11 -2.57
CA GLY A 76 -20.68 -11.74 -3.30
C GLY A 76 -20.21 -12.91 -4.16
N THR A 77 -20.71 -12.99 -5.39
CA THR A 77 -20.41 -14.11 -6.28
C THR A 77 -19.02 -13.96 -6.90
N ALA A 78 -18.22 -15.03 -6.85
CA ALA A 78 -16.99 -15.09 -7.63
C ALA A 78 -17.34 -15.26 -9.12
N VAL A 79 -16.89 -14.32 -9.95
CA VAL A 79 -17.06 -14.32 -11.41
C VAL A 79 -15.89 -14.97 -12.15
N GLY A 80 -14.83 -15.31 -11.42
CA GLY A 80 -13.65 -16.00 -11.94
C GLY A 80 -12.60 -16.24 -10.86
N TRP A 81 -11.44 -16.71 -11.30
CA TRP A 81 -10.31 -17.02 -10.42
C TRP A 81 -9.00 -16.56 -11.05
N LEU A 82 -8.06 -16.18 -10.19
CA LEU A 82 -6.63 -16.15 -10.51
C LEU A 82 -6.04 -17.50 -10.10
N ASN A 83 -5.42 -18.21 -11.04
CA ASN A 83 -4.98 -19.59 -10.83
C ASN A 83 -3.57 -19.71 -10.27
N GLU A 84 -2.81 -18.61 -10.30
CA GLU A 84 -1.45 -18.55 -9.77
C GLU A 84 -1.39 -17.54 -8.62
N THR A 85 -0.44 -17.73 -7.71
CA THR A 85 -0.07 -16.72 -6.69
C THR A 85 1.43 -16.64 -6.57
N GLY A 86 1.95 -15.52 -6.10
CA GLY A 86 3.38 -15.36 -5.92
C GLY A 86 3.81 -13.91 -5.85
N PRO A 87 5.11 -13.63 -5.93
CA PRO A 87 5.61 -12.26 -5.77
C PRO A 87 5.11 -11.30 -6.84
N ARG A 88 4.76 -11.78 -8.05
CA ARG A 88 4.34 -10.96 -9.20
C ARG A 88 3.45 -11.73 -10.19
N ALA A 89 2.70 -12.72 -9.68
CA ALA A 89 1.95 -13.64 -10.53
C ALA A 89 0.80 -12.93 -11.26
N ASN A 90 0.05 -12.11 -10.52
CA ASN A 90 -1.12 -11.42 -11.04
C ASN A 90 -0.89 -9.90 -11.15
N TRP A 91 -1.75 -9.28 -11.94
CA TRP A 91 -1.78 -7.84 -12.15
C TRP A 91 -3.14 -7.26 -11.75
N TYR A 92 -3.11 -6.00 -11.34
CA TYR A 92 -4.28 -5.25 -10.87
C TYR A 92 -4.21 -3.85 -11.49
N VAL A 93 -5.34 -3.15 -11.53
CA VAL A 93 -5.46 -1.86 -12.24
C VAL A 93 -5.43 -0.67 -11.28
N CYS A 94 -6.05 -0.85 -10.11
CA CYS A 94 -6.41 0.20 -9.17
C CYS A 94 -7.05 -0.46 -7.94
N GLN A 95 -7.33 0.34 -6.92
CA GLN A 95 -7.98 -0.05 -5.68
C GLN A 95 -9.13 0.87 -5.28
N VAL A 96 -10.09 0.33 -4.52
CA VAL A 96 -11.17 1.10 -3.86
C VAL A 96 -11.45 0.55 -2.47
N SER A 97 -12.00 1.41 -1.60
CA SER A 97 -12.57 0.95 -0.33
C SER A 97 -13.93 0.29 -0.56
N GLY A 98 -14.17 -0.82 0.10
CA GLY A 98 -15.35 -1.67 -0.07
C GLY A 98 -15.75 -2.40 1.21
N ALA A 99 -16.36 -3.59 1.08
CA ALA A 99 -16.71 -4.39 2.24
C ALA A 99 -15.47 -5.01 2.90
N ARG A 100 -15.53 -5.24 4.21
CA ARG A 100 -14.49 -5.99 4.91
C ARG A 100 -14.53 -7.45 4.49
N GLN A 101 -13.35 -8.03 4.26
CA GLN A 101 -13.17 -9.47 4.14
C GLN A 101 -12.16 -9.96 5.18
N ASP A 102 -12.49 -11.04 5.86
CA ASP A 102 -11.63 -11.73 6.83
C ASP A 102 -11.10 -13.03 6.22
N LEU A 103 -9.80 -13.30 6.35
CA LEU A 103 -9.15 -14.49 5.81
C LEU A 103 -7.95 -14.90 6.66
N SER A 104 -7.99 -16.11 7.23
CA SER A 104 -6.87 -16.71 7.98
C SER A 104 -6.25 -15.81 9.06
N GLY A 105 -7.08 -15.04 9.76
CA GLY A 105 -6.64 -14.11 10.83
C GLY A 105 -6.25 -12.71 10.35
N TYR A 106 -6.26 -12.48 9.04
CA TYR A 106 -6.10 -11.15 8.43
C TYR A 106 -7.46 -10.59 8.03
N TRP A 107 -7.51 -9.27 7.82
CA TRP A 107 -8.67 -8.61 7.26
C TRP A 107 -8.28 -7.40 6.42
N ASN A 108 -9.05 -7.11 5.38
CA ASN A 108 -8.89 -5.88 4.61
C ASN A 108 -10.25 -5.37 4.09
N THR A 109 -10.34 -4.05 3.90
CA THR A 109 -11.48 -3.33 3.30
C THR A 109 -11.16 -2.80 1.90
N TRP A 110 -9.91 -2.89 1.46
CA TRP A 110 -9.48 -2.47 0.13
C TRP A 110 -9.62 -3.59 -0.89
N TRP A 111 -10.04 -3.21 -2.08
CA TRP A 111 -10.36 -4.12 -3.18
C TRP A 111 -9.68 -3.63 -4.45
N ALA A 112 -8.92 -4.52 -5.07
CA ALA A 112 -8.20 -4.26 -6.29
C ALA A 112 -8.99 -4.78 -7.52
N LEU A 113 -9.09 -3.95 -8.54
CA LEU A 113 -9.71 -4.32 -9.82
C LEU A 113 -8.73 -5.18 -10.63
N THR A 114 -9.20 -6.29 -11.16
CA THR A 114 -8.40 -7.18 -12.03
C THR A 114 -9.29 -7.91 -13.03
N ARG A 115 -8.66 -8.71 -13.89
CA ARG A 115 -9.33 -9.67 -14.78
C ARG A 115 -8.91 -11.07 -14.38
N SER A 116 -9.90 -11.91 -14.11
CA SER A 116 -9.68 -13.35 -13.89
C SER A 116 -9.04 -14.02 -15.10
N ASP A 117 -8.44 -15.18 -14.89
CA ASP A 117 -7.84 -15.99 -15.96
C ASP A 117 -8.87 -16.53 -16.98
N THR A 118 -10.14 -16.58 -16.57
CA THR A 118 -11.27 -16.89 -17.47
C THR A 118 -11.75 -15.68 -18.27
N GLY A 119 -11.16 -14.50 -18.04
CA GLY A 119 -11.40 -13.28 -18.81
C GLY A 119 -12.49 -12.36 -18.26
N ALA A 120 -13.12 -12.70 -17.13
CA ALA A 120 -14.10 -11.85 -16.45
C ALA A 120 -13.40 -10.77 -15.61
N TRP A 121 -13.84 -9.52 -15.75
CA TRP A 121 -13.41 -8.41 -14.91
C TRP A 121 -14.13 -8.42 -13.56
N GLY A 122 -13.42 -8.06 -12.50
CA GLY A 122 -13.98 -8.01 -11.16
C GLY A 122 -12.94 -7.60 -10.12
N TRP A 123 -13.21 -7.95 -8.86
CA TRP A 123 -12.53 -7.39 -7.71
C TRP A 123 -11.93 -8.47 -6.84
N VAL A 124 -10.70 -8.26 -6.38
CA VAL A 124 -10.02 -9.09 -5.39
C VAL A 124 -9.84 -8.25 -4.14
N ASN A 125 -10.23 -8.77 -2.98
CA ASN A 125 -9.93 -8.09 -1.73
C ASN A 125 -8.42 -8.19 -1.43
N GLU A 126 -7.81 -7.09 -0.99
CA GLU A 126 -6.38 -7.00 -0.70
C GLU A 126 -5.94 -7.86 0.51
N VAL A 127 -6.86 -8.55 1.19
CA VAL A 127 -6.50 -9.61 2.15
C VAL A 127 -5.71 -10.75 1.48
N TYR A 128 -5.80 -10.90 0.15
CA TYR A 128 -4.99 -11.84 -0.63
C TYR A 128 -3.62 -11.27 -1.03
N PHE A 129 -3.32 -10.00 -0.74
CA PHE A 129 -2.02 -9.42 -1.05
C PHE A 129 -1.01 -9.75 0.05
N ARG A 130 0.26 -9.80 -0.32
CA ARG A 130 1.37 -9.92 0.62
C ARG A 130 1.91 -8.52 0.91
N GLY A 131 2.34 -8.31 2.14
CA GLY A 131 2.65 -6.97 2.62
C GLY A 131 1.47 -6.40 3.40
N GLY A 132 1.66 -5.20 3.92
CA GLY A 132 0.65 -4.41 4.58
C GLY A 132 0.20 -4.89 5.95
N GLY A 133 -0.36 -3.97 6.70
CA GLY A 133 -1.21 -4.24 7.85
C GLY A 133 -2.66 -4.49 7.46
N ASN A 134 -3.46 -4.91 8.43
CA ASN A 134 -4.90 -5.06 8.21
C ASN A 134 -5.57 -3.71 7.91
N GLY A 135 -6.41 -3.67 6.87
CA GLY A 135 -7.14 -2.47 6.48
C GLY A 135 -6.31 -1.39 5.80
N GLU A 136 -5.07 -1.71 5.42
CA GLU A 136 -4.20 -0.83 4.67
C GLU A 136 -4.41 -1.02 3.16
N ALA A 137 -4.33 0.10 2.44
CA ALA A 137 -4.38 0.14 0.98
C ALA A 137 -2.96 -0.10 0.44
N ASP A 138 -2.81 -0.76 -0.71
CA ASP A 138 -1.50 -0.93 -1.33
C ASP A 138 -0.99 0.40 -1.91
N GLY A 139 0.16 0.88 -1.46
CA GLY A 139 0.71 2.17 -1.92
C GLY A 139 1.10 2.22 -3.40
N GLY A 140 1.21 1.07 -4.06
CA GLY A 140 1.51 0.93 -5.48
C GLY A 140 0.29 0.99 -6.41
N LEU A 141 -0.93 0.83 -5.89
CA LEU A 141 -2.15 0.85 -6.70
C LEU A 141 -2.80 2.24 -6.76
N ALA A 142 -3.28 2.61 -7.95
CA ALA A 142 -4.05 3.83 -8.14
C ALA A 142 -5.38 3.80 -7.34
N GLY A 143 -5.72 4.88 -6.64
CA GLY A 143 -6.94 4.97 -5.81
C GLY A 143 -8.23 5.30 -6.59
N ASP A 144 -8.15 5.45 -7.91
CA ASP A 144 -9.25 5.84 -8.78
C ASP A 144 -9.56 4.77 -9.83
N CYS A 145 -10.46 3.84 -9.48
CA CYS A 145 -10.83 2.79 -10.41
C CYS A 145 -11.73 3.26 -11.55
N PRO A 146 -11.48 2.77 -12.79
CA PRO A 146 -12.29 3.13 -13.93
C PRO A 146 -13.66 2.45 -13.89
N ARG A 147 -14.65 3.09 -14.51
CA ARG A 147 -15.90 2.39 -14.87
C ARG A 147 -15.63 1.43 -16.01
N LEU A 148 -16.24 0.25 -15.93
CA LEU A 148 -16.14 -0.79 -16.94
C LEU A 148 -17.25 -0.68 -18.01
N GLU A 149 -18.17 0.28 -17.85
CA GLU A 149 -19.29 0.60 -18.75
C GLU A 149 -19.43 2.12 -18.95
#